data_AF-A0A2G9MEF2-F1
#
_entry.id   AF-A0A2G9MEF2-F1
#
_cell.length_a   1.000
_cell.length_b   1.000
_cell.length_c   1.000
_cell.angle_alpha   90.00
_cell.angle_beta   90.00
_cell.angle_gamma   90.00
#
_symmetry.space_group_name_H-M   'P 1'
#
loop_
_entity.id
_entity.type
_entity.pdbx_description
1 polymer ?
#
loop_
_entity_poly.entity_id
_entity_poly.type
_entity_poly.pdbx_seq_one_letter_code
_entity_poly.pdbx_strand_id
1 'polypeptide(L)'
;MARKKTKKKKTANRKTSIKIISTKKRPKIKREADSLKQSFEQQHIIEQKMQHFVSWTAMLLLIFINFLGAILLVPFLLFFEGISQYLIIVLFGVGFGLIFNLMIHSIEHLGDKHHIIAGVIVPIFALLDIIILFGILEKAVKKLEIIISYNYTLIVVIFICAFLIPYLFDIIRRKHKF
;
A
#
# COMPACT_ATOMS: atom_id res chain seq x y z
N MET A 1 42.77 5.75 -32.95
CA MET A 1 43.87 4.79 -33.20
C MET A 1 44.01 3.88 -31.98
N ALA A 2 43.85 2.57 -32.15
CA ALA A 2 44.49 1.47 -31.39
C ALA A 2 43.59 0.22 -31.41
N ARG A 3 43.91 -0.67 -32.35
CA ARG A 3 43.32 -2.01 -32.51
C ARG A 3 43.89 -2.95 -31.44
N LYS A 4 43.05 -3.76 -30.78
CA LYS A 4 43.48 -5.08 -30.26
C LYS A 4 42.46 -6.15 -30.65
N LYS A 5 42.83 -6.88 -31.70
CA LYS A 5 42.22 -8.13 -32.14
C LYS A 5 42.85 -9.26 -31.33
N THR A 6 42.06 -10.04 -30.60
CA THR A 6 42.54 -11.27 -29.96
C THR A 6 41.66 -12.46 -30.33
N LYS A 7 42.20 -13.21 -31.30
CA LYS A 7 42.25 -14.67 -31.44
C LYS A 7 40.97 -15.47 -31.14
N LYS A 8 40.27 -15.77 -32.25
CA LYS A 8 39.54 -17.02 -32.51
C LYS A 8 40.37 -18.24 -32.07
N LYS A 9 39.92 -18.98 -31.06
CA LYS A 9 40.27 -20.38 -30.84
C LYS A 9 39.15 -21.24 -31.43
N LYS A 10 39.43 -21.86 -32.58
CA LYS A 10 38.65 -22.97 -33.14
C LYS A 10 38.91 -24.19 -32.24
N THR A 11 37.95 -24.58 -31.42
CA THR A 11 38.00 -25.86 -30.72
C THR A 11 37.20 -26.90 -31.49
N ALA A 12 37.90 -28.00 -31.73
CA ALA A 12 37.55 -29.13 -32.55
C ALA A 12 36.16 -29.72 -32.25
N ASN A 13 35.46 -29.89 -33.36
CA ASN A 13 34.29 -30.71 -33.61
C ASN A 13 34.53 -32.17 -33.18
N ARG A 14 34.25 -32.51 -31.92
CA ARG A 14 34.13 -33.90 -31.46
C ARG A 14 32.66 -34.30 -31.56
N LYS A 15 32.25 -34.74 -32.75
CA LYS A 15 31.02 -35.52 -32.96
C LYS A 15 31.21 -36.89 -32.33
N THR A 16 31.12 -36.96 -31.01
CA THR A 16 30.88 -38.22 -30.31
C THR A 16 29.44 -38.61 -30.60
N SER A 17 29.28 -39.61 -31.46
CA SER A 17 28.03 -40.32 -31.70
C SER A 17 27.59 -40.99 -30.41
N ILE A 18 26.92 -40.23 -29.55
CA ILE A 18 26.21 -40.78 -28.40
C ILE A 18 25.07 -41.60 -28.99
N LYS A 19 25.30 -42.91 -29.04
CA LYS A 19 24.31 -43.93 -29.33
C LYS A 19 23.18 -43.70 -28.33
N ILE A 20 22.09 -43.09 -28.80
CA ILE A 20 20.89 -42.81 -28.01
C ILE A 20 20.30 -44.17 -27.68
N ILE A 21 20.69 -44.72 -26.53
CA ILE A 21 20.02 -45.84 -25.89
C ILE A 21 18.63 -45.29 -25.55
N SER A 22 17.67 -45.55 -26.43
CA SER A 22 16.27 -45.21 -26.24
C SER A 22 15.74 -46.07 -25.09
N THR A 23 15.90 -45.53 -23.88
CA THR A 23 15.42 -46.11 -22.64
C THR A 23 13.88 -46.24 -22.71
N LYS A 24 13.39 -47.43 -23.07
CA LYS A 24 11.98 -47.87 -23.05
C LYS A 24 11.39 -47.98 -21.62
N LYS A 25 11.97 -47.25 -20.66
CA LYS A 25 11.74 -47.35 -19.21
C LYS A 25 11.40 -45.97 -18.64
N ARG A 26 10.39 -45.27 -19.17
CA ARG A 26 10.03 -43.91 -18.73
C ARG A 26 8.54 -43.59 -18.45
N PRO A 27 7.57 -44.53 -18.38
CA PRO A 27 6.21 -44.12 -18.03
C PRO A 27 6.05 -43.73 -16.55
N LYS A 28 6.82 -44.32 -15.62
CA LYS A 28 6.75 -43.97 -14.18
C LYS A 28 7.34 -42.59 -13.88
N ILE A 29 8.53 -42.29 -14.42
CA ILE A 29 9.22 -41.00 -14.18
C ILE A 29 8.40 -39.81 -14.73
N LYS A 30 7.70 -40.00 -15.85
CA LYS A 30 6.85 -38.95 -16.42
C LYS A 30 5.65 -38.64 -15.52
N ARG A 31 5.02 -39.66 -14.92
CA ARG A 31 3.89 -39.46 -14.00
C ARG A 31 4.30 -38.71 -12.73
N GLU A 32 5.46 -39.01 -12.16
CA GLU A 32 5.97 -38.29 -10.98
C GLU A 32 6.30 -36.83 -11.28
N ALA A 33 6.90 -36.55 -12.45
CA ALA A 33 7.18 -35.19 -12.89
C ALA A 33 5.90 -34.38 -13.14
N ASP A 34 4.87 -35.00 -13.72
CA ASP A 34 3.57 -34.36 -13.96
C ASP A 34 2.83 -34.09 -12.64
N SER A 35 2.86 -35.01 -11.66
CA SER A 35 2.28 -34.77 -10.34
C SER A 35 2.99 -33.66 -9.55
N LEU A 36 4.33 -33.57 -9.65
CA LEU A 36 5.08 -32.48 -9.02
C LEU A 36 4.76 -31.13 -9.64
N LYS A 37 4.68 -31.05 -10.98
CA LYS A 37 4.27 -29.82 -11.67
C LYS A 37 2.86 -29.40 -11.26
N GLN A 38 1.94 -30.34 -11.15
CA GLN A 38 0.58 -30.06 -10.71
C GLN A 38 0.54 -29.54 -9.26
N SER A 39 1.38 -30.05 -8.35
CA SER A 39 1.46 -29.52 -6.99
C SER A 39 2.05 -28.11 -6.93
N PHE A 40 3.03 -27.79 -7.79
CA PHE A 40 3.59 -26.42 -7.87
C PHE A 40 2.58 -25.41 -8.43
N GLU A 41 1.84 -25.78 -9.49
CA GLU A 41 0.77 -24.95 -10.05
C GLU A 41 -0.35 -24.69 -9.02
N GLN A 42 -0.75 -25.72 -8.27
CA GLN A 42 -1.76 -25.55 -7.22
C GLN A 42 -1.29 -24.64 -6.09
N GLN A 43 -0.04 -24.76 -5.64
CA GLN A 43 0.53 -23.86 -4.64
C GLN A 43 0.53 -22.41 -5.12
N HIS A 44 0.94 -22.16 -6.37
CA HIS A 44 0.97 -20.82 -6.93
C HIS A 44 -0.43 -20.17 -7.02
N ILE A 45 -1.48 -20.95 -7.30
CA ILE A 45 -2.87 -20.45 -7.33
C ILE A 45 -3.35 -20.08 -5.92
N ILE A 46 -3.00 -20.87 -4.91
CA ILE A 46 -3.39 -20.61 -3.51
C ILE A 46 -2.72 -19.34 -3.00
N GLU A 47 -1.41 -19.17 -3.27
CA GLU A 47 -0.66 -17.98 -2.87
C GLU A 47 -1.26 -16.69 -3.47
N GLN A 48 -1.61 -16.71 -4.76
CA GLN A 48 -2.26 -15.55 -5.41
C GLN A 48 -3.61 -15.21 -4.80
N LYS A 49 -4.45 -16.22 -4.52
CA LYS A 49 -5.76 -15.99 -3.89
C LYS A 49 -5.62 -15.42 -2.49
N MET A 50 -4.64 -15.90 -1.73
CA MET A 50 -4.38 -15.42 -0.37
C MET A 50 -3.88 -13.97 -0.37
N GLN A 51 -2.96 -13.61 -1.27
CA GLN A 51 -2.49 -12.23 -1.44
C GLN A 51 -3.65 -11.29 -1.78
N HIS A 52 -4.53 -11.69 -2.70
CA HIS A 52 -5.69 -10.89 -3.07
C HIS A 52 -6.63 -10.68 -1.87
N PHE A 53 -6.92 -11.74 -1.11
CA PHE A 53 -7.76 -11.65 0.08
C PHE A 53 -7.18 -10.70 1.14
N VAL A 54 -5.88 -10.81 1.43
CA VAL A 54 -5.19 -9.92 2.39
C VAL A 54 -5.28 -8.46 1.94
N SER A 55 -5.09 -8.18 0.65
CA SER A 55 -5.21 -6.81 0.11
C SER A 55 -6.61 -6.23 0.31
N TRP A 56 -7.66 -7.01 0.07
CA TRP A 56 -9.04 -6.55 0.28
C TRP A 56 -9.34 -6.31 1.76
N THR A 57 -8.89 -7.19 2.65
CA THR A 57 -9.05 -7.01 4.10
C THR A 57 -8.31 -5.77 4.59
N ALA A 58 -7.08 -5.53 4.11
CA ALA A 58 -6.31 -4.34 4.45
C ALA A 58 -7.01 -3.06 3.99
N MET A 59 -7.58 -3.04 2.79
CA MET A 59 -8.34 -1.90 2.28
C MET A 59 -9.62 -1.65 3.08
N LEU A 60 -10.34 -2.71 3.47
CA LEU A 60 -11.54 -2.58 4.31
C LEU A 60 -11.20 -2.09 5.72
N LEU A 61 -10.10 -2.59 6.29
CA LEU A 61 -9.58 -2.13 7.58
C LEU A 61 -9.19 -0.64 7.52
N LEU A 62 -8.59 -0.20 6.41
CA LEU A 62 -8.21 1.19 6.18
C LEU A 62 -9.45 2.11 6.19
N ILE A 63 -10.51 1.74 5.48
CA ILE A 63 -11.79 2.46 5.48
C ILE A 63 -12.34 2.55 6.92
N PHE A 64 -12.30 1.45 7.67
CA PHE A 64 -12.81 1.39 9.03
C PHE A 64 -12.02 2.30 9.99
N ILE A 65 -10.69 2.30 9.92
CA ILE A 65 -9.83 3.17 10.74
C ILE A 65 -10.08 4.64 10.41
N ASN A 66 -10.25 4.99 9.12
CA ASN A 66 -10.59 6.34 8.66
C ASN A 66 -11.87 6.83 9.35
N PHE A 67 -12.94 6.03 9.25
CA PHE A 67 -14.24 6.35 9.83
C PHE A 67 -14.18 6.49 11.35
N LEU A 68 -13.48 5.57 12.01
CA LEU A 68 -13.30 5.61 13.46
C LEU A 68 -12.53 6.86 13.88
N GLY A 69 -11.53 7.27 13.11
CA GLY A 69 -10.77 8.48 13.36
C GLY A 69 -11.60 9.75 13.27
N ALA A 70 -12.43 9.88 12.24
CA ALA A 70 -13.36 11.00 12.12
C ALA A 70 -14.32 11.06 13.32
N ILE A 71 -14.91 9.94 13.73
CA ILE A 71 -15.81 9.88 14.90
C ILE A 71 -15.09 10.28 16.18
N LEU A 72 -13.89 9.75 16.40
CA LEU A 72 -13.11 10.02 17.61
C LEU A 72 -12.69 11.48 17.69
N LEU A 73 -12.43 12.15 16.57
CA LEU A 73 -12.01 13.55 16.54
C LEU A 73 -13.11 14.54 16.94
N VAL A 74 -14.38 14.24 16.60
CA VAL A 74 -15.53 15.12 16.88
C VAL A 74 -15.64 15.56 18.36
N PRO A 75 -15.66 14.68 19.36
CA PRO A 75 -15.78 15.10 20.75
C PRO A 75 -14.63 16.00 21.20
N PHE A 76 -13.41 15.81 20.67
CA PHE A 76 -12.30 16.72 20.96
C PHE A 76 -12.50 18.09 20.32
N LEU A 77 -13.00 18.14 19.09
CA LEU A 77 -13.30 19.41 18.44
C LEU A 77 -14.37 20.20 19.19
N LEU A 78 -15.35 19.52 19.78
CA LEU A 78 -16.41 20.15 20.56
C LEU A 78 -15.96 20.61 21.94
N PHE A 79 -14.97 19.93 22.54
CA PHE A 79 -14.52 20.20 23.90
C PHE A 79 -13.41 21.25 23.97
N PHE A 80 -12.57 21.33 22.94
CA PHE A 80 -11.40 22.21 22.92
C PHE A 80 -11.60 23.41 21.99
N GLU A 81 -11.21 24.59 22.44
CA GLU A 81 -11.27 25.85 21.68
C GLU A 81 -9.88 26.48 21.51
N GLY A 82 -9.79 27.42 20.55
CA GLY A 82 -8.59 28.22 20.32
C GLY A 82 -7.37 27.40 19.89
N ILE A 83 -6.20 27.71 20.44
CA ILE A 83 -4.92 27.08 20.04
C ILE A 83 -4.89 25.57 20.30
N SER A 84 -5.55 25.12 21.37
CA SER A 84 -5.58 23.71 21.77
C SER A 84 -6.30 22.83 20.75
N GLN A 85 -7.37 23.34 20.15
CA GLN A 85 -8.11 22.67 19.08
C GLN A 85 -7.20 22.37 17.89
N TYR A 86 -6.43 23.36 17.43
CA TYR A 86 -5.52 23.19 16.30
C TYR A 86 -4.38 22.21 16.59
N LEU A 87 -3.84 22.22 17.80
CA LEU A 87 -2.82 21.24 18.21
C LEU A 87 -3.35 19.81 18.17
N ILE A 88 -4.58 19.59 18.64
CA ILE A 88 -5.24 18.28 18.59
C ILE A 88 -5.46 17.85 17.13
N ILE A 89 -5.95 18.75 16.28
CA ILE A 89 -6.15 18.47 14.85
C ILE A 89 -4.83 18.07 14.18
N VAL A 90 -3.73 18.77 14.47
CA VAL A 90 -2.40 18.44 13.92
C VAL A 90 -1.94 17.08 14.44
N LEU A 91 -2.09 16.81 15.74
CA LEU A 91 -1.68 15.54 16.34
C LEU A 91 -2.44 14.37 15.73
N PHE A 92 -3.77 14.49 15.59
CA PHE A 92 -4.60 13.47 14.95
C PHE A 92 -4.30 13.34 13.46
N GLY A 93 -4.15 14.45 12.73
CA GLY A 93 -3.80 14.44 11.31
C GLY A 93 -2.48 13.71 11.07
N VAL A 94 -1.42 14.06 11.79
CA VAL A 94 -0.11 13.39 11.70
C VAL A 94 -0.21 11.92 12.13
N GLY A 95 -0.91 11.63 13.24
CA GLY A 95 -1.08 10.28 13.74
C GLY A 95 -1.78 9.36 12.74
N PHE A 96 -2.92 9.80 12.18
CA PHE A 96 -3.62 9.06 11.15
C PHE A 96 -2.81 8.98 9.84
N GLY A 97 -2.15 10.07 9.44
CA GLY A 97 -1.27 10.06 8.27
C GLY A 97 -0.15 9.03 8.39
N LEU A 98 0.45 8.86 9.57
CA LEU A 98 1.45 7.82 9.83
C LEU A 98 0.87 6.41 9.72
N ILE A 99 -0.30 6.16 10.34
CA ILE A 99 -0.99 4.87 10.24
C ILE A 99 -1.32 4.53 8.79
N PHE A 100 -1.85 5.50 8.04
CA PHE A 100 -2.13 5.35 6.61
C PHE A 100 -0.88 5.05 5.81
N ASN A 101 0.21 5.78 6.06
CA ASN A 101 1.48 5.55 5.38
C ASN A 101 2.01 4.14 5.65
N LEU A 102 1.94 3.64 6.89
CA LEU A 102 2.33 2.27 7.25
C LEU A 102 1.45 1.21 6.55
N MET A 103 0.14 1.43 6.55
CA MET A 103 -0.81 0.53 5.89
C MET A 103 -0.57 0.44 4.39
N ILE A 104 -0.33 1.59 3.76
CA ILE A 104 -0.03 1.65 2.33
C ILE A 104 1.28 0.97 2.02
N HIS A 105 2.32 1.22 2.80
CA HIS A 105 3.60 0.54 2.62
C HIS A 105 3.47 -0.97 2.76
N SER A 106 2.59 -1.43 3.66
CA SER A 106 2.28 -2.84 3.82
C SER A 106 1.58 -3.40 2.57
N ILE A 107 0.60 -2.68 2.00
CA ILE A 107 -0.10 -3.09 0.76
C ILE A 107 0.84 -3.08 -0.45
N GLU A 108 1.71 -2.09 -0.54
CA GLU A 108 2.68 -1.90 -1.62
C GLU A 108 3.65 -3.10 -1.73
N HIS A 109 4.04 -3.70 -0.61
CA HIS A 109 4.89 -4.89 -0.58
C HIS A 109 4.18 -6.16 -1.08
N LEU A 110 2.85 -6.18 -1.19
CA LEU A 110 2.08 -7.32 -1.70
C LEU A 110 1.95 -7.36 -3.23
N GLY A 111 2.36 -6.31 -3.96
CA GLY A 111 2.25 -6.34 -5.43
C GLY A 111 3.02 -5.24 -6.17
N ASP A 112 4.01 -5.64 -6.96
CA ASP A 112 4.97 -4.78 -7.68
C ASP A 112 4.35 -3.76 -8.67
N LYS A 113 3.05 -3.85 -8.98
CA LYS A 113 2.41 -3.04 -10.03
C LYS A 113 1.51 -1.90 -9.52
N HIS A 114 1.35 -1.73 -8.21
CA HIS A 114 0.30 -0.85 -7.67
C HIS A 114 0.79 0.45 -7.02
N HIS A 115 2.08 0.81 -7.13
CA HIS A 115 2.67 2.02 -6.55
C HIS A 115 1.90 3.33 -6.85
N ILE A 116 1.40 3.49 -8.09
CA ILE A 116 0.69 4.72 -8.51
C ILE A 116 -0.69 4.83 -7.84
N ILE A 117 -1.35 3.70 -7.60
CA ILE A 117 -2.69 3.65 -7.05
C ILE A 117 -2.68 4.15 -5.60
N ALA A 118 -1.66 3.79 -4.83
CA ALA A 118 -1.48 4.26 -3.46
C ALA A 118 -1.43 5.80 -3.35
N GLY A 119 -0.74 6.47 -4.27
CA GLY A 119 -0.59 7.93 -4.22
C GLY A 119 -1.87 8.71 -4.51
N VAL A 120 -2.81 8.13 -5.25
CA VAL A 120 -4.14 8.72 -5.49
C VAL A 120 -5.12 8.36 -4.38
N ILE A 121 -4.99 7.17 -3.80
CA ILE A 121 -5.87 6.69 -2.74
C ILE A 121 -5.74 7.53 -1.46
N VAL A 122 -4.52 7.90 -1.04
CA VAL A 122 -4.28 8.72 0.17
C VAL A 122 -5.08 10.02 0.19
N PRO A 123 -4.95 10.92 -0.80
CA PRO A 123 -5.68 12.19 -0.78
C PRO A 123 -7.19 12.00 -0.88
N ILE A 124 -7.67 10.94 -1.56
CA ILE A 124 -9.10 10.62 -1.61
C ILE A 124 -9.61 10.25 -0.21
N PHE A 125 -8.87 9.44 0.55
CA PHE A 125 -9.25 9.09 1.92
C PHE A 125 -9.25 10.29 2.87
N ALA A 126 -8.28 11.20 2.74
CA ALA A 126 -8.25 12.44 3.49
C ALA A 126 -9.49 13.30 3.23
N LEU A 127 -9.88 13.45 1.94
CA LEU A 127 -11.08 14.19 1.55
C LEU A 127 -12.36 13.53 2.09
N LEU A 128 -12.44 12.19 2.02
CA LEU A 128 -13.58 11.45 2.55
C LEU A 128 -13.73 11.66 4.06
N ASP A 129 -12.62 11.66 4.80
CA ASP A 129 -12.62 11.92 6.24
C ASP A 129 -13.17 13.29 6.58
N ILE A 130 -12.80 14.32 5.81
CA ILE A 130 -13.28 15.68 6.03
C ILE A 130 -14.78 15.78 5.82
N ILE A 131 -15.29 15.15 4.75
CA ILE A 131 -16.73 15.14 4.45
C ILE A 131 -17.49 14.49 5.60
N ILE A 132 -16.99 13.34 6.10
CA ILE A 132 -17.61 12.61 7.20
C ILE A 132 -17.52 13.42 8.50
N LEU A 133 -16.35 13.96 8.82
CA LEU A 133 -16.10 14.77 10.02
C LEU A 133 -17.07 15.95 10.09
N PHE A 134 -17.22 16.72 9.01
CA PHE A 134 -18.18 17.82 8.98
C PHE A 134 -19.62 17.37 9.08
N GLY A 135 -20.00 16.32 8.36
CA GLY A 135 -21.35 15.78 8.41
C GLY A 135 -21.74 15.35 9.83
N ILE A 136 -20.80 14.82 10.61
CA ILE A 136 -21.02 14.45 12.01
C ILE A 136 -21.00 15.69 12.91
N LEU A 137 -20.03 16.59 12.72
CA LEU A 137 -19.87 17.78 13.54
C LEU A 137 -21.07 18.73 13.43
N GLU A 138 -21.57 18.98 12.22
CA GLU A 138 -22.74 19.83 12.00
C GLU A 138 -23.99 19.26 12.70
N LYS A 139 -24.20 17.94 12.59
CA LYS A 139 -25.29 17.26 13.30
C LYS A 139 -25.13 17.35 14.81
N ALA A 140 -23.91 17.20 15.32
CA ALA A 140 -23.61 17.31 16.75
C ALA A 140 -23.86 18.72 17.28
N VAL A 141 -23.38 19.76 16.58
CA VAL A 141 -23.59 21.17 16.93
C VAL A 141 -25.08 21.51 16.94
N LYS A 142 -25.83 21.12 15.89
CA LYS A 142 -27.29 21.31 15.82
C LYS A 142 -28.04 20.63 16.96
N LYS A 143 -27.63 19.42 17.34
CA LYS A 143 -28.28 18.65 18.41
C LYS A 143 -27.98 19.19 19.80
N LEU A 144 -26.81 19.78 20.00
CA LEU A 144 -26.36 20.29 21.29
C LEU A 144 -26.67 21.78 21.50
N GLU A 145 -27.21 22.47 20.49
CA GLU A 145 -27.53 23.90 20.51
C GLU A 145 -26.33 24.79 20.90
N ILE A 146 -25.12 24.32 20.57
CA ILE A 146 -23.87 24.98 20.92
C ILE A 146 -23.58 26.09 19.90
N ILE A 147 -23.43 27.33 20.37
CA ILE A 147 -23.05 28.48 19.54
C ILE A 147 -21.52 28.59 19.54
N ILE A 148 -20.85 27.91 18.60
CA ILE A 148 -19.40 28.07 18.43
C ILE A 148 -19.09 28.61 17.03
N SER A 149 -18.23 29.63 17.00
CA SER A 149 -17.70 30.21 15.77
C SER A 149 -16.43 29.45 15.37
N TYR A 150 -16.60 28.34 14.65
CA TYR A 150 -15.47 27.62 14.08
C TYR A 150 -15.10 28.17 12.69
N ASN A 151 -13.82 28.41 12.46
CA ASN A 151 -13.30 28.56 11.11
C ASN A 151 -13.07 27.18 10.50
N TYR A 152 -14.14 26.58 10.00
CA TYR A 152 -14.13 25.23 9.43
C TYR A 152 -13.09 25.08 8.31
N THR A 153 -12.98 26.07 7.42
CA THR A 153 -12.01 26.06 6.32
C THR A 153 -10.58 25.92 6.83
N LEU A 154 -10.21 26.65 7.89
CA LEU A 154 -8.87 26.57 8.46
C LEU A 154 -8.58 25.20 9.08
N ILE A 155 -9.56 24.63 9.80
CA ILE A 155 -9.47 23.28 10.38
C ILE A 155 -9.19 22.24 9.29
N VAL A 156 -9.89 22.31 8.15
CA VAL A 156 -9.66 21.41 7.01
C VAL A 156 -8.24 21.51 6.50
N VAL A 157 -7.78 22.73 6.21
CA VAL A 157 -6.48 22.94 5.61
C VAL A 157 -5.39 22.41 6.53
N ILE A 158 -5.48 22.70 7.83
CA ILE A 158 -4.54 22.20 8.83
C ILE A 158 -4.57 20.67 8.89
N PHE A 159 -5.77 20.07 8.93
CA PHE A 159 -5.91 18.61 8.97
C PHE A 159 -5.32 17.94 7.72
N ILE A 160 -5.65 18.40 6.51
CA ILE A 160 -5.09 17.88 5.26
C ILE A 160 -3.57 17.99 5.27
N CYS A 161 -3.03 19.17 5.60
CA CYS A 161 -1.59 19.38 5.63
C CYS A 161 -0.92 18.44 6.64
N ALA A 162 -1.46 18.35 7.86
CA ALA A 162 -0.95 17.45 8.90
C ALA A 162 -1.00 15.98 8.48
N PHE A 163 -2.09 15.55 7.85
CA PHE A 163 -2.28 14.19 7.36
C PHE A 163 -1.34 13.82 6.20
N LEU A 164 -1.05 14.76 5.30
CA LEU A 164 -0.17 14.53 4.16
C LEU A 164 1.32 14.53 4.55
N ILE A 165 1.72 15.21 5.63
CA ILE A 165 3.13 15.32 6.04
C ILE A 165 3.85 13.96 6.11
N PRO A 166 3.34 12.93 6.83
CA PRO A 166 3.99 11.63 6.90
C PRO A 166 4.22 10.97 5.53
N TYR A 167 3.22 11.06 4.66
CA TYR A 167 3.27 10.50 3.31
C TYR A 167 4.30 11.22 2.43
N LEU A 168 4.28 12.56 2.44
CA LEU A 168 5.25 13.37 1.70
C LEU A 168 6.68 13.13 2.19
N PHE A 169 6.86 13.03 3.51
CA PHE A 169 8.15 12.72 4.11
C PHE A 169 8.69 11.37 3.61
N ASP A 170 7.84 10.33 3.55
CA ASP A 170 8.27 9.02 3.08
C ASP A 170 8.56 8.98 1.56
N ILE A 171 7.82 9.73 0.74
CA ILE A 171 8.15 9.92 -0.69
C ILE A 171 9.54 10.54 -0.84
N ILE A 172 9.80 11.64 -0.13
CA ILE A 172 11.09 12.35 -0.20
C ILE A 172 12.22 11.42 0.26
N ARG A 173 12.02 10.68 1.35
CA ARG A 173 13.00 9.72 1.88
C ARG A 173 13.34 8.63 0.87
N ARG A 174 12.35 8.11 0.14
CA ARG A 174 12.55 7.07 -0.88
C ARG A 174 13.33 7.59 -2.09
N LYS A 175 13.06 8.83 -2.52
CA LYS A 175 13.75 9.45 -3.66
C LYS A 175 15.27 9.59 -3.43
N HIS A 176 15.72 9.77 -2.19
CA HIS A 176 17.14 9.98 -1.87
C HIS A 176 17.95 8.69 -1.71
N LYS A 177 17.30 7.52 -1.70
CA LYS A 177 17.97 6.20 -1.60
C LYS A 177 18.31 5.57 -2.96
N PHE A 178 17.89 6.19 -4.06
CA PHE A 178 18.21 5.81 -5.43
C PHE A 178 19.08 6.89 -6.09
#